data_AF-F0XVR9-F1
#
_entry.id   AF-F0XVR9-F1
#
_cell.length_a   1.000
_cell.length_b   1.000
_cell.length_c   1.000
_cell.angle_alpha   90.00
_cell.angle_beta   90.00
_cell.angle_gamma   90.00
#
_symmetry.space_group_name_H-M   'P 1'
#
loop_
_entity.id
_entity.type
_entity.pdbx_description
1 polymer ?
#
loop_
_entity_poly.entity_id
_entity_poly.type
_entity_poly.pdbx_seq_one_letter_code
_entity_poly.pdbx_strand_id
1 'polypeptide(L)'
;MGVQGLWKLLAPCGRRISVETLEHTTLAIDVSIWLTQFVKAMRDDEGRPIRNAHLIGTLRRVAKLLYHGVRPVFVFDGGVPVVKARLIRQRQMRREKNRDDREAASLRREMSRSSRDADSVTEDMREDTMHLLRLLGVPYVVAPMEAEAQCAALEAAGLCEGVVTDDSDAFCFGARRVYKNIFDDRKYVEAYYASDCARDLRLGRDEFCALALLLGGDYDNGVAGVGVVNAMEVLQAF
;
A
#
# COMPACT_ATOMS: atom_id res chain seq x y z
N MET A 1 4.76 2.86 -0.13
CA MET A 1 3.83 3.84 0.45
C MET A 1 4.02 3.78 1.96
N GLY A 2 3.57 4.78 2.71
CA GLY A 2 3.84 4.88 4.15
C GLY A 2 5.20 5.46 4.55
N VAL A 3 5.71 5.02 5.70
CA VAL A 3 6.98 5.47 6.31
C VAL A 3 8.18 5.42 5.35
N GLN A 4 8.85 6.56 5.20
CA GLN A 4 9.98 6.71 4.29
C GLN A 4 11.15 5.80 4.69
N GLY A 5 11.60 4.96 3.75
CA GLY A 5 12.79 4.12 3.94
C GLY A 5 12.59 2.89 4.83
N LEU A 6 11.42 2.70 5.43
CA LEU A 6 11.17 1.61 6.39
C LEU A 6 11.37 0.22 5.77
N TRP A 7 10.89 -0.03 4.55
CA TRP A 7 11.14 -1.32 3.88
C TRP A 7 12.62 -1.65 3.67
N LYS A 8 13.47 -0.63 3.46
CA LYS A 8 14.92 -0.86 3.32
C LYS A 8 15.54 -1.25 4.68
N LEU A 9 15.07 -0.61 5.75
CA LEU A 9 15.48 -0.93 7.12
C LEU A 9 15.04 -2.35 7.53
N LEU A 10 13.83 -2.75 7.14
CA LEU A 10 13.26 -4.07 7.49
C LEU A 10 13.73 -5.22 6.60
N ALA A 11 14.43 -4.93 5.50
CA ALA A 11 14.91 -5.95 4.57
C ALA A 11 15.64 -7.14 5.22
N PRO A 12 16.47 -6.96 6.28
CA PRO A 12 17.10 -8.07 6.98
C PRO A 12 16.13 -9.01 7.72
N CYS A 13 14.96 -8.51 8.14
CA CYS A 13 13.90 -9.29 8.80
C CYS A 13 12.95 -9.96 7.80
N GLY A 14 13.01 -9.58 6.53
CA GLY A 14 12.15 -10.10 5.47
C GLY A 14 12.55 -11.52 5.09
N ARG A 15 11.58 -12.44 5.13
CA ARG A 15 11.75 -13.83 4.70
C ARG A 15 11.10 -14.02 3.34
N ARG A 16 11.73 -14.81 2.46
CA ARG A 16 11.10 -15.27 1.23
C ARG A 16 10.41 -16.60 1.49
N ILE A 17 9.10 -16.63 1.33
CA ILE A 17 8.29 -17.84 1.49
C ILE A 17 7.59 -18.18 0.18
N SER A 18 7.27 -19.45 -0.02
CA SER A 18 6.45 -19.90 -1.15
C SER A 18 5.01 -19.46 -0.94
N VAL A 19 4.29 -19.08 -2.00
CA VAL A 19 2.86 -18.70 -1.90
C VAL A 19 2.03 -19.87 -1.35
N GLU A 20 2.42 -21.10 -1.68
CA GLU A 20 1.81 -22.35 -1.24
C GLU A 20 1.84 -22.51 0.29
N THR A 21 2.78 -21.88 1.00
CA THR A 21 2.82 -21.92 2.47
C THR A 21 1.70 -21.12 3.13
N LEU A 22 0.96 -20.32 2.34
CA LEU A 22 -0.20 -19.56 2.78
C LEU A 22 -1.51 -20.32 2.54
N GLU A 23 -1.45 -21.58 2.11
CA GLU A 23 -2.64 -22.40 1.93
C GLU A 23 -3.48 -22.48 3.20
N HIS A 24 -4.79 -22.34 3.03
CA HIS A 24 -5.81 -22.29 4.09
C HIS A 24 -5.71 -21.10 5.05
N THR A 25 -4.79 -20.17 4.82
CA THR A 25 -4.69 -18.97 5.66
C THR A 25 -5.73 -17.92 5.26
N THR A 26 -6.28 -17.23 6.27
CA THR A 26 -7.17 -16.10 6.02
C THR A 26 -6.36 -14.81 6.02
N LEU A 27 -6.36 -14.05 4.92
CA LEU A 27 -5.54 -12.85 4.78
C LEU A 27 -6.40 -11.61 4.51
N ALA A 28 -6.15 -10.54 5.27
CA ALA A 28 -6.71 -9.22 4.98
C ALA A 28 -5.87 -8.52 3.90
N ILE A 29 -6.53 -7.95 2.90
CA ILE A 29 -5.89 -7.47 1.69
C ILE A 29 -6.22 -6.00 1.47
N ASP A 30 -5.20 -5.16 1.52
CA ASP A 30 -5.31 -3.76 1.14
C ASP A 30 -5.42 -3.62 -0.39
N VAL A 31 -6.53 -3.05 -0.84
CA VAL A 31 -6.89 -2.88 -2.27
C VAL A 31 -6.47 -1.52 -2.81
N SER A 32 -6.14 -0.57 -1.93
CA SER A 32 -6.06 0.87 -2.23
C SER A 32 -4.97 1.19 -3.26
N ILE A 33 -3.88 0.43 -3.25
CA ILE A 33 -2.79 0.57 -4.22
C ILE A 33 -3.14 -0.09 -5.57
N TRP A 34 -4.01 -1.10 -5.58
CA TRP A 34 -4.20 -2.00 -6.73
C TRP A 34 -5.03 -1.39 -7.84
N LEU A 35 -6.12 -0.70 -7.51
CA LEU A 35 -6.98 -0.06 -8.50
C LEU A 35 -6.17 0.91 -9.38
N THR A 36 -5.27 1.67 -8.74
CA THR A 36 -4.37 2.58 -9.43
C THR A 36 -3.33 1.82 -10.28
N GLN A 37 -2.81 0.69 -9.79
CA GLN A 37 -1.86 -0.14 -10.54
C GLN A 37 -2.51 -0.74 -11.80
N PHE A 38 -3.74 -1.25 -11.72
CA PHE A 38 -4.39 -1.88 -12.87
C PHE A 38 -4.63 -0.89 -14.01
N VAL A 39 -5.12 0.31 -13.69
CA VAL A 39 -5.33 1.37 -14.69
C VAL A 39 -4.03 1.79 -15.36
N LYS A 40 -2.91 1.78 -14.63
CA LYS A 40 -1.62 2.20 -15.17
C LYS A 40 -0.86 1.11 -15.90
N ALA A 41 -0.96 -0.13 -15.44
CA ALA A 41 -0.13 -1.25 -15.91
C ALA A 41 -0.75 -2.03 -17.07
N MET A 42 -2.08 -2.13 -17.15
CA MET A 42 -2.73 -2.93 -18.20
C MET A 42 -2.88 -2.12 -19.49
N ARG A 43 -2.08 -2.46 -20.48
CA ARG A 43 -2.09 -1.89 -21.83
C ARG A 43 -2.29 -3.00 -22.87
N ASP A 44 -2.97 -2.70 -23.96
CA ASP A 44 -3.04 -3.59 -25.12
C ASP A 44 -1.72 -3.58 -25.91
N ASP A 45 -1.64 -4.39 -26.96
CA ASP A 45 -0.43 -4.51 -27.80
C ASP A 45 -0.06 -3.19 -28.49
N GLU A 46 -1.02 -2.27 -28.62
CA GLU A 46 -0.83 -0.91 -29.13
C GLU A 46 -0.49 0.13 -28.05
N GLY A 47 -0.33 -0.29 -26.79
CA GLY A 47 0.02 0.58 -25.68
C GLY A 47 -1.14 1.45 -25.16
N ARG A 48 -2.39 1.13 -25.51
CA ARG A 48 -3.59 1.84 -25.03
C ARG A 48 -4.13 1.21 -23.76
N PRO A 49 -4.79 1.98 -22.86
CA PRO A 49 -5.40 1.42 -21.66
C PRO A 49 -6.45 0.37 -21.97
N ILE A 50 -6.36 -0.80 -21.33
CA ILE A 50 -7.39 -1.84 -21.43
C ILE A 50 -8.64 -1.36 -20.70
N ARG A 51 -9.79 -1.39 -21.39
CA ARG A 51 -11.09 -1.11 -20.76
C ARG A 51 -11.36 -2.09 -19.62
N ASN A 52 -11.87 -1.58 -18.50
CA ASN A 52 -12.18 -2.38 -17.30
C ASN A 52 -10.99 -3.19 -16.76
N ALA A 53 -9.76 -2.67 -16.92
CA ALA A 53 -8.54 -3.28 -16.40
C ALA A 53 -8.63 -3.64 -14.91
N HIS A 54 -9.33 -2.82 -14.11
CA HIS A 54 -9.54 -3.07 -12.70
C HIS A 54 -10.32 -4.37 -12.43
N LEU A 55 -11.33 -4.70 -13.23
CA LEU A 55 -12.08 -5.95 -13.12
C LEU A 55 -11.22 -7.15 -13.51
N ILE A 56 -10.54 -7.07 -14.65
CA ILE A 56 -9.68 -8.16 -15.15
C ILE A 56 -8.54 -8.44 -14.15
N GLY A 57 -7.88 -7.37 -13.69
CA GLY A 57 -6.83 -7.44 -12.69
C GLY A 57 -7.31 -8.03 -11.37
N THR A 58 -8.44 -7.55 -10.86
CA THR A 58 -9.06 -8.07 -9.63
C THR A 58 -9.39 -9.54 -9.77
N LEU A 59 -10.06 -9.95 -10.86
CA LEU A 59 -10.42 -11.35 -11.11
C LEU A 59 -9.19 -12.26 -11.12
N ARG A 60 -8.11 -11.86 -11.82
CA ARG A 60 -6.86 -12.63 -11.85
C ARG A 60 -6.23 -12.76 -10.46
N ARG A 61 -6.22 -11.69 -9.68
CA ARG A 61 -5.66 -11.71 -8.31
C ARG A 61 -6.48 -12.59 -7.38
N VAL A 62 -7.81 -12.47 -7.40
CA VAL A 62 -8.71 -13.35 -6.65
C VAL A 62 -8.50 -14.82 -7.05
N ALA A 63 -8.46 -15.12 -8.36
CA ALA A 63 -8.23 -16.47 -8.84
C ALA A 63 -6.90 -17.04 -8.36
N LYS A 64 -5.80 -16.26 -8.38
CA LYS A 64 -4.49 -16.67 -7.86
C LYS A 64 -4.56 -17.03 -6.38
N LEU A 65 -5.21 -16.21 -5.55
CA LEU A 65 -5.33 -16.49 -4.12
C LEU A 65 -6.11 -17.76 -3.84
N LEU A 66 -7.29 -17.89 -4.47
CA LEU A 66 -8.14 -19.06 -4.29
C LEU A 66 -7.48 -20.34 -4.81
N TYR A 67 -6.72 -20.26 -5.92
CA TYR A 67 -5.95 -21.37 -6.45
C TYR A 67 -4.92 -21.91 -5.43
N HIS A 68 -4.25 -21.01 -4.70
CA HIS A 68 -3.33 -21.38 -3.62
C HIS A 68 -4.02 -21.64 -2.27
N GLY A 69 -5.35 -21.76 -2.25
CA GLY A 69 -6.13 -22.06 -1.05
C GLY A 69 -6.16 -20.94 0.01
N VAL A 70 -5.72 -19.72 -0.34
CA VAL A 70 -5.83 -18.55 0.53
C VAL A 70 -7.28 -18.11 0.61
N ARG A 71 -7.73 -17.69 1.79
CA ARG A 71 -9.07 -17.13 2.04
C ARG A 71 -8.96 -15.60 2.19
N PRO A 72 -9.16 -14.83 1.11
CA PRO A 72 -8.95 -13.40 1.17
C PRO A 72 -10.16 -12.65 1.77
N VAL A 73 -9.88 -11.61 2.53
CA VAL A 73 -10.83 -10.55 2.90
C VAL A 73 -10.30 -9.24 2.34
N PHE A 74 -10.98 -8.68 1.35
CA PHE A 74 -10.57 -7.43 0.71
C PHE A 74 -10.96 -6.23 1.58
N VAL A 75 -10.07 -5.25 1.70
CA VAL A 75 -10.26 -4.07 2.53
C VAL A 75 -10.06 -2.83 1.64
N PHE A 76 -11.13 -2.04 1.53
CA PHE A 76 -11.12 -0.78 0.78
C PHE A 76 -10.97 0.39 1.74
N ASP A 77 -10.24 1.43 1.32
CA ASP A 77 -10.29 2.72 1.99
C ASP A 77 -11.73 3.26 2.02
N GLY A 78 -12.05 3.94 3.10
CA GLY A 78 -13.22 4.81 3.22
C GLY A 78 -12.79 6.27 3.09
N GLY A 79 -12.63 6.94 4.22
CA GLY A 79 -12.21 8.35 4.28
C GLY A 79 -10.70 8.56 4.35
N VAL A 80 -10.27 9.80 4.12
CA VAL A 80 -8.90 10.24 4.40
C VAL A 80 -8.86 10.95 5.75
N PRO A 81 -7.99 10.54 6.70
CA PRO A 81 -7.87 11.24 7.97
C PRO A 81 -7.48 12.71 7.79
N VAL A 82 -8.00 13.58 8.67
CA VAL A 82 -7.76 15.03 8.62
C VAL A 82 -6.25 15.37 8.64
N VAL A 83 -5.47 14.63 9.43
CA VAL A 83 -4.02 14.81 9.56
C VAL A 83 -3.31 14.57 8.22
N LYS A 84 -3.67 13.48 7.53
CA LYS A 84 -3.16 13.12 6.20
C LYS A 84 -3.63 14.10 5.12
N ALA A 85 -4.88 14.57 5.20
CA ALA A 85 -5.45 15.52 4.23
C ALA A 85 -4.68 16.84 4.16
N ARG A 86 -4.24 17.38 5.30
CA ARG A 86 -3.41 18.61 5.34
C ARG A 86 -2.09 18.42 4.57
N LEU A 87 -1.44 17.28 4.77
CA LEU A 87 -0.17 16.97 4.13
C LEU A 87 -0.35 16.72 2.62
N ILE A 88 -1.39 16.00 2.23
CA ILE A 88 -1.76 15.80 0.82
C ILE A 88 -1.93 17.15 0.12
N ARG A 89 -2.69 18.08 0.71
CA ARG A 89 -2.90 19.42 0.16
C ARG A 89 -1.59 20.19 0.04
N GLN A 90 -0.72 20.12 1.05
CA GLN A 90 0.60 20.75 1.00
C GLN A 90 1.48 20.17 -0.12
N ARG A 91 1.47 18.84 -0.30
CA ARG A 91 2.19 18.15 -1.39
C ARG A 91 1.62 18.50 -2.76
N GLN A 92 0.29 18.64 -2.89
CA GLN A 92 -0.38 19.11 -4.11
C GLN A 92 0.05 20.53 -4.47
N MET A 93 -0.07 21.49 -3.54
CA MET A 93 0.35 22.88 -3.78
C MET A 93 1.84 22.99 -4.15
N ARG A 94 2.71 22.19 -3.54
CA ARG A 94 4.14 22.13 -3.92
C ARG A 94 4.34 21.58 -5.34
N ARG A 95 3.56 20.57 -5.74
CA ARG A 95 3.62 20.00 -7.10
C ARG A 95 3.10 20.98 -8.14
N GLU A 96 2.02 21.69 -7.84
CA GLU A 96 1.47 22.76 -8.68
C GLU A 96 2.47 23.89 -8.83
N LYS A 97 3.02 24.42 -7.73
CA LYS A 97 4.06 25.44 -7.79
C LYS A 97 5.29 24.99 -8.59
N ASN A 98 5.78 23.77 -8.34
CA ASN A 98 6.90 23.22 -9.10
C ASN A 98 6.56 22.98 -10.58
N ARG A 99 5.29 22.75 -10.91
CA ARG A 99 4.80 22.63 -12.28
C ARG A 99 4.77 24.00 -12.94
N ASP A 100 4.26 25.02 -12.25
CA ASP A 100 4.22 26.40 -12.73
C ASP A 100 5.64 26.95 -12.92
N ASP A 101 6.56 26.69 -11.99
CA ASP A 101 7.98 27.06 -12.11
C ASP A 101 8.65 26.36 -13.31
N ARG A 102 8.26 25.10 -13.60
CA ARG A 102 8.75 24.35 -14.78
C ARG A 102 8.10 24.79 -16.08
N GLU A 103 6.81 25.13 -16.07
CA GLU A 103 6.06 25.65 -17.23
C GLU A 103 6.51 27.07 -17.58
N ALA A 104 6.79 27.92 -16.57
CA ALA A 104 7.44 29.22 -16.73
C ALA A 104 8.86 29.08 -17.33
N ALA A 105 9.58 28.01 -17.00
CA ALA A 105 10.86 27.67 -17.61
C ALA A 105 10.75 27.02 -19.01
N SER A 106 9.57 26.54 -19.43
CA SER A 106 9.37 25.73 -20.63
C SER A 106 8.44 26.32 -21.70
N LEU A 107 8.36 27.65 -21.84
CA LEU A 107 7.70 28.35 -22.95
C LEU A 107 8.34 28.10 -24.36
N ARG A 108 8.81 26.88 -24.66
CA ARG A 108 9.42 26.50 -25.94
C ARG A 108 9.21 25.06 -26.45
N ARG A 109 8.32 24.22 -25.93
CA ARG A 109 7.95 22.97 -26.63
C ARG A 109 6.47 22.64 -26.61
N GLU A 110 5.92 22.72 -27.81
CA GLU A 110 4.57 22.40 -28.26
C GLU A 110 3.95 21.13 -27.66
N MET A 111 2.70 21.31 -27.21
CA MET A 111 1.52 20.59 -27.69
C MET A 111 1.65 19.07 -27.90
N SER A 112 1.53 18.29 -26.82
CA SER A 112 0.95 16.94 -26.83
C SER A 112 0.90 16.35 -25.40
N ARG A 113 0.02 16.85 -24.53
CA ARG A 113 -0.34 16.17 -23.26
C ARG A 113 -1.78 16.44 -22.82
N SER A 114 -2.73 16.48 -23.76
CA SER A 114 -4.16 16.44 -23.43
C SER A 114 -4.66 15.00 -23.49
N SER A 115 -4.32 14.21 -22.46
CA SER A 115 -4.99 12.93 -22.08
C SER A 115 -4.31 12.33 -20.84
N ARG A 116 -4.12 13.12 -19.78
CA ARG A 116 -3.63 12.60 -18.48
C ARG A 116 -4.69 12.53 -17.40
N ASP A 117 -5.92 12.94 -17.70
CA ASP A 117 -7.01 13.00 -16.72
C ASP A 117 -7.88 11.73 -16.70
N ALA A 118 -7.53 10.70 -17.49
CA ALA A 118 -8.20 9.39 -17.49
C ALA A 118 -7.54 8.33 -16.58
N ASP A 119 -6.46 8.69 -15.86
CA ASP A 119 -5.65 7.77 -15.03
C ASP A 119 -6.01 7.82 -13.53
N SER A 120 -7.10 8.49 -13.16
CA SER A 120 -7.59 8.51 -11.77
C SER A 120 -8.57 7.37 -11.53
N VAL A 121 -8.41 6.67 -10.40
CA VAL A 121 -9.38 5.66 -9.95
C VAL A 121 -10.69 6.38 -9.69
N THR A 122 -11.75 5.99 -10.39
CA THR A 122 -13.09 6.55 -10.17
C THR A 122 -13.83 5.77 -9.08
N GLU A 123 -14.82 6.40 -8.48
CA GLU A 123 -15.71 5.73 -7.54
C GLU A 123 -16.43 4.54 -8.21
N ASP A 124 -16.83 4.70 -9.48
CA ASP A 124 -17.42 3.62 -10.29
C ASP A 124 -16.54 2.38 -10.35
N MET A 125 -15.22 2.54 -10.52
CA MET A 125 -14.30 1.41 -10.54
C MET A 125 -14.24 0.68 -9.19
N ARG A 126 -14.35 1.44 -8.09
CA ARG A 126 -14.38 0.88 -6.74
C ARG A 126 -15.66 0.07 -6.56
N GLU A 127 -16.80 0.60 -6.99
CA GLU A 127 -18.10 -0.08 -6.97
C GLU A 127 -18.11 -1.34 -7.83
N ASP A 128 -17.58 -1.26 -9.05
CA ASP A 128 -17.44 -2.38 -9.99
C ASP A 128 -16.58 -3.51 -9.38
N THR A 129 -15.44 -3.18 -8.77
CA THR A 129 -14.60 -4.15 -8.06
C THR A 129 -15.34 -4.77 -6.88
N MET A 130 -16.03 -3.98 -6.05
CA MET A 130 -16.82 -4.51 -4.93
C MET A 130 -17.94 -5.44 -5.42
N HIS A 131 -18.62 -5.08 -6.50
CA HIS A 131 -19.67 -5.90 -7.10
C HIS A 131 -19.09 -7.23 -7.62
N LEU A 132 -17.96 -7.20 -8.32
CA LEU A 132 -17.26 -8.41 -8.75
C LEU A 132 -16.93 -9.33 -7.57
N LEU A 133 -16.39 -8.79 -6.47
CA LEU A 133 -16.08 -9.58 -5.27
C LEU A 133 -17.33 -10.26 -4.68
N ARG A 134 -18.48 -9.56 -4.64
CA ARG A 134 -19.76 -10.16 -4.21
C ARG A 134 -20.18 -11.32 -5.11
N LEU A 135 -20.08 -11.15 -6.44
CA LEU A 135 -20.43 -12.19 -7.41
C LEU A 135 -19.52 -13.43 -7.27
N LEU A 136 -18.25 -13.24 -6.91
CA LEU A 136 -17.30 -14.32 -6.67
C LEU A 136 -17.43 -14.95 -5.27
N GLY A 137 -18.32 -14.44 -4.42
CA GLY A 137 -18.48 -14.90 -3.03
C GLY A 137 -17.28 -14.56 -2.13
N VAL A 138 -16.47 -13.56 -2.50
CA VAL A 138 -15.30 -13.12 -1.74
C VAL A 138 -15.70 -11.99 -0.81
N PRO A 139 -15.45 -12.11 0.51
CA PRO A 139 -15.81 -11.07 1.47
C PRO A 139 -14.93 -9.83 1.28
N TYR A 140 -15.54 -8.67 1.54
CA TYR A 140 -14.81 -7.42 1.63
C TYR A 140 -15.42 -6.50 2.70
N VAL A 141 -14.62 -5.54 3.15
CA VAL A 141 -15.01 -4.48 4.08
C VAL A 141 -14.56 -3.12 3.55
N VAL A 142 -15.30 -2.08 3.91
CA VAL A 142 -14.90 -0.69 3.70
C VAL A 142 -14.43 -0.15 5.05
N ALA A 143 -13.17 0.24 5.13
CA ALA A 143 -12.60 0.83 6.33
C ALA A 143 -13.28 2.17 6.64
N PRO A 144 -13.37 2.59 7.91
CA PRO A 144 -13.82 3.95 8.24
C PRO A 144 -12.90 5.01 7.63
N MET A 145 -11.60 4.71 7.60
CA MET A 145 -10.55 5.55 7.02
C MET A 145 -9.63 4.67 6.16
N GLU A 146 -8.45 4.33 6.65
CA GLU A 146 -7.41 3.64 5.89
C GLU A 146 -7.51 2.10 5.95
N ALA A 147 -7.27 1.47 4.81
CA ALA A 147 -7.37 0.03 4.62
C ALA A 147 -6.33 -0.72 5.44
N GLU A 148 -5.08 -0.28 5.46
CA GLU A 148 -3.99 -0.90 6.22
C GLU A 148 -4.26 -0.90 7.73
N ALA A 149 -4.91 0.16 8.25
CA ALA A 149 -5.34 0.24 9.65
C ALA A 149 -6.44 -0.78 9.94
N GLN A 150 -7.42 -0.90 9.05
CA GLN A 150 -8.50 -1.86 9.17
C GLN A 150 -8.00 -3.31 9.01
N CYS A 151 -7.05 -3.56 8.12
CA CYS A 151 -6.37 -4.85 7.98
C CYS A 151 -5.67 -5.27 9.28
N ALA A 152 -4.89 -4.36 9.88
CA ALA A 152 -4.23 -4.61 11.16
C ALA A 152 -5.24 -4.88 12.29
N ALA A 153 -6.37 -4.17 12.30
CA ALA A 153 -7.44 -4.40 13.26
C ALA A 153 -8.12 -5.77 13.10
N LEU A 154 -8.36 -6.23 11.86
CA LEU A 154 -8.88 -7.58 11.58
C LEU A 154 -7.92 -8.67 12.07
N GLU A 155 -6.62 -8.48 11.86
CA GLU A 155 -5.60 -9.42 12.33
C GLU A 155 -5.51 -9.44 13.86
N ALA A 156 -5.56 -8.27 14.50
CA ALA A 156 -5.56 -8.15 15.95
C ALA A 156 -6.78 -8.81 16.58
N ALA A 157 -7.95 -8.73 15.92
CA ALA A 157 -9.19 -9.39 16.34
C ALA A 157 -9.20 -10.92 16.08
N GLY A 158 -8.18 -11.47 15.41
CA GLY A 158 -8.11 -12.89 15.06
C GLY A 158 -9.06 -13.29 13.92
N LEU A 159 -9.56 -12.32 13.15
CA LEU A 159 -10.42 -12.56 11.98
C LEU A 159 -9.62 -12.89 10.72
N CYS A 160 -8.33 -12.54 10.72
CA CYS A 160 -7.36 -12.99 9.72
C CYS A 160 -6.01 -13.29 10.40
N GLU A 161 -5.15 -14.00 9.68
CA GLU A 161 -3.84 -14.46 10.13
C GLU A 161 -2.69 -13.60 9.63
N GLY A 162 -2.97 -12.59 8.81
CA GLY A 162 -1.98 -11.62 8.35
C GLY A 162 -2.55 -10.63 7.34
N VAL A 163 -1.72 -9.65 7.00
CA VAL A 163 -2.05 -8.51 6.15
C VAL A 163 -1.23 -8.56 4.87
N VAL A 164 -1.89 -8.40 3.73
CA VAL A 164 -1.25 -8.22 2.43
C VAL A 164 -1.30 -6.74 2.08
N THR A 165 -0.16 -6.07 2.10
CA THR A 165 -0.01 -4.67 1.68
C THR A 165 1.45 -4.36 1.36
N ASP A 166 1.66 -3.39 0.46
CA ASP A 166 2.96 -2.79 0.20
C ASP A 166 3.18 -1.48 0.98
N ASP A 167 2.21 -1.09 1.81
CA ASP A 167 2.28 0.05 2.72
C ASP A 167 2.91 -0.37 4.07
N SER A 168 3.98 0.31 4.46
CA SER A 168 4.67 0.00 5.71
C SER A 168 3.96 0.55 6.95
N ASP A 169 2.96 1.44 6.78
CA ASP A 169 2.18 2.00 7.88
C ASP A 169 1.36 0.92 8.62
N ALA A 170 1.13 -0.23 7.99
CA ALA A 170 0.54 -1.41 8.63
C ALA A 170 1.23 -1.77 9.96
N PHE A 171 2.56 -1.64 10.06
CA PHE A 171 3.27 -1.90 11.30
C PHE A 171 3.00 -0.85 12.39
N CYS A 172 2.86 0.43 12.02
CA CYS A 172 2.43 1.49 12.94
C CYS A 172 1.01 1.22 13.48
N PHE A 173 0.13 0.67 12.63
CA PHE A 173 -1.21 0.23 13.02
C PHE A 173 -1.24 -1.07 13.83
N GLY A 174 -0.11 -1.76 13.96
CA GLY A 174 0.04 -2.95 14.80
C GLY A 174 -0.12 -4.29 14.06
N ALA A 175 0.00 -4.30 12.73
CA ALA A 175 0.06 -5.55 11.98
C ALA A 175 1.25 -6.40 12.45
N ARG A 176 0.98 -7.67 12.76
CA ARG A 176 1.95 -8.64 13.27
C ARG A 176 2.60 -9.42 12.15
N ARG A 177 1.86 -9.71 11.07
CA ARG A 177 2.33 -10.46 9.90
C ARG A 177 1.96 -9.69 8.64
N VAL A 178 2.98 -9.24 7.91
CA VAL A 178 2.81 -8.48 6.67
C VAL A 178 3.43 -9.23 5.50
N TYR A 179 2.64 -9.43 4.45
CA TYR A 179 3.02 -10.12 3.23
C TYR A 179 3.04 -9.14 2.05
N LYS A 180 4.19 -9.02 1.40
CA LYS A 180 4.40 -8.17 0.23
C LYS A 180 4.60 -8.97 -1.03
N ASN A 181 4.31 -8.32 -2.16
CA ASN A 181 4.58 -8.86 -3.49
C ASN A 181 3.90 -10.21 -3.79
N ILE A 182 2.80 -10.56 -3.11
CA ILE A 182 2.10 -11.85 -3.33
C ILE A 182 1.52 -11.97 -4.76
N PHE A 183 1.27 -10.84 -5.43
CA PHE A 183 0.77 -10.77 -6.80
C PHE A 183 1.84 -10.52 -7.85
N ASP A 184 3.11 -10.42 -7.46
CA ASP A 184 4.20 -10.38 -8.41
C ASP A 184 4.28 -11.73 -9.15
N ASP A 185 4.85 -11.72 -10.36
CA ASP A 185 5.09 -12.92 -11.17
C ASP A 185 6.25 -13.77 -10.60
N ARG A 186 6.91 -13.26 -9.55
CA ARG A 186 7.89 -13.99 -8.76
C ARG A 186 7.24 -15.18 -8.05
N LYS A 187 8.05 -16.24 -7.87
CA LYS A 187 7.64 -17.47 -7.16
C LYS A 187 7.67 -17.35 -5.62
N TYR A 188 7.87 -16.16 -5.07
CA TYR A 188 7.97 -15.97 -3.62
C TYR A 188 7.21 -14.73 -3.16
N VAL A 189 6.74 -14.80 -1.91
CA VAL A 189 6.17 -13.71 -1.13
C VAL A 189 7.24 -13.24 -0.14
N GLU A 190 7.36 -11.93 0.05
CA GLU A 190 8.16 -11.40 1.16
C GLU A 190 7.29 -11.34 2.41
N ALA A 191 7.61 -12.13 3.42
CA ALA A 191 6.93 -12.19 4.70
C ALA A 191 7.75 -11.47 5.77
N TYR A 192 7.10 -10.56 6.50
CA TYR A 192 7.68 -9.82 7.60
C TYR A 192 6.85 -10.07 8.86
N TYR A 193 7.52 -10.46 9.93
CA TYR A 193 6.91 -10.72 11.23
C TYR A 193 7.34 -9.64 12.21
N ALA A 194 6.39 -8.96 12.86
CA ALA A 194 6.69 -7.95 13.87
C ALA A 194 7.57 -8.49 14.99
N SER A 195 7.43 -9.78 15.34
CA SER A 195 8.29 -10.46 16.30
C SER A 195 9.75 -10.57 15.84
N ASP A 196 9.99 -10.75 14.54
CA ASP A 196 11.35 -10.78 13.99
C ASP A 196 11.95 -9.38 13.99
N CYS A 197 11.18 -8.35 13.61
CA CYS A 197 11.60 -6.96 13.68
C CYS A 197 11.93 -6.54 15.12
N ALA A 198 11.12 -6.93 16.09
CA ALA A 198 11.35 -6.65 17.51
C ALA A 198 12.61 -7.37 18.03
N ARG A 199 12.84 -8.62 17.62
CA ARG A 199 14.01 -9.39 18.05
C ARG A 199 15.31 -8.90 17.41
N ASP A 200 15.29 -8.70 16.09
CA ASP A 200 16.51 -8.51 15.29
C ASP A 200 16.89 -7.03 15.15
N LEU A 201 15.90 -6.12 15.17
CA LEU A 201 16.10 -4.68 15.01
C LEU A 201 15.69 -3.86 16.24
N ARG A 202 15.13 -4.49 17.27
CA ARG A 202 14.53 -3.81 18.45
C ARG A 202 13.42 -2.84 18.07
N LEU A 203 12.66 -3.19 17.03
CA LEU A 203 11.54 -2.39 16.55
C LEU A 203 10.21 -3.05 16.95
N GLY A 204 9.58 -2.51 17.99
CA GLY A 204 8.18 -2.73 18.32
C GLY A 204 7.28 -1.69 17.68
N ARG A 205 6.00 -1.71 18.06
CA ARG A 205 4.99 -0.80 17.49
C ARG A 205 5.31 0.67 17.80
N ASP A 206 5.73 0.96 19.02
CA ASP A 206 6.02 2.33 19.45
C ASP A 206 7.24 2.87 18.69
N GLU A 207 8.26 2.03 18.47
CA GLU A 207 9.41 2.38 17.64
C GLU A 207 9.03 2.57 16.18
N PHE A 208 8.11 1.77 15.61
CA PHE A 208 7.59 2.00 14.27
C PHE A 208 6.88 3.36 14.16
N CYS A 209 6.05 3.71 15.14
CA CYS A 209 5.39 5.01 15.20
C CYS A 209 6.42 6.15 15.33
N ALA A 210 7.45 5.99 16.17
CA ALA A 210 8.49 6.98 16.34
C ALA A 210 9.35 7.14 15.07
N LEU A 211 9.69 6.05 14.38
CA LEU A 211 10.32 6.08 13.06
C LEU A 211 9.45 6.83 12.04
N ALA A 212 8.13 6.60 12.02
CA ALA A 212 7.21 7.31 11.15
C ALA A 212 7.25 8.83 11.37
N LEU A 213 7.30 9.26 12.64
CA LEU A 213 7.39 10.67 13.02
C LEU A 213 8.78 11.28 12.72
N LEU A 214 9.85 10.50 12.80
CA LEU A 214 11.21 10.99 12.53
C LEU A 214 11.51 11.07 11.03
N LEU A 215 11.17 10.02 10.28
CA LEU A 215 11.48 9.89 8.85
C LEU A 215 10.43 10.55 7.95
N GLY A 216 9.23 10.75 8.48
CA GLY A 216 8.08 11.19 7.72
C GLY A 216 7.41 10.06 6.96
N GLY A 217 6.15 10.28 6.63
CA GLY A 217 5.29 9.27 6.01
C GLY A 217 4.05 9.95 5.44
N ASP A 218 2.89 9.33 5.66
CA ASP A 218 1.64 9.85 5.15
C ASP A 218 0.96 10.87 6.09
N TYR A 219 1.35 10.90 7.36
CA TYR A 219 0.75 11.80 8.38
C TYR A 219 1.61 13.02 8.70
N ASP A 220 2.93 12.95 8.49
CA ASP A 220 3.85 14.05 8.75
C ASP A 220 5.04 14.09 7.78
N ASN A 221 5.72 15.23 7.71
CA ASN A 221 6.90 15.42 6.87
C ASN A 221 8.18 14.82 7.47
N GLY A 222 8.17 14.42 8.75
CA GLY A 222 9.37 13.99 9.44
C GLY A 222 10.21 15.16 9.95
N VAL A 223 11.30 14.84 10.62
CA VAL A 223 12.27 15.82 11.11
C VAL A 223 13.29 16.12 10.02
N ALA A 224 13.44 17.39 9.68
CA ALA A 224 14.38 17.82 8.64
C ALA A 224 15.82 17.41 8.98
N GLY A 225 16.49 16.75 8.04
CA GLY A 225 17.87 16.28 8.20
C GLY A 225 18.02 14.94 8.92
N VAL A 226 16.93 14.31 9.37
CA VAL A 226 16.96 12.99 10.00
C VAL A 226 16.72 11.90 8.94
N GLY A 227 17.76 11.09 8.69
CA GLY A 227 17.67 9.88 7.88
C GLY A 227 17.46 8.63 8.72
N VAL A 228 17.34 7.47 8.06
CA VAL A 228 17.11 6.16 8.70
C VAL A 228 18.17 5.86 9.78
N VAL A 229 19.44 6.15 9.51
CA VAL A 229 20.54 5.90 10.45
C VAL A 229 20.38 6.75 11.71
N ASN A 230 20.23 8.07 11.56
CA ASN A 230 20.04 9.00 12.67
C ASN A 230 18.76 8.68 13.46
N ALA A 231 17.67 8.29 12.79
CA ALA A 231 16.44 7.92 13.46
C ALA A 231 16.63 6.68 14.35
N MET A 232 17.34 5.67 13.85
CA MET A 232 17.68 4.48 14.65
C MET A 232 18.60 4.80 15.83
N GLU A 233 19.58 5.69 15.65
CA GLU A 233 20.44 6.16 16.74
C GLU A 233 19.63 6.87 17.83
N VAL A 234 18.68 7.73 17.45
CA VAL A 234 17.77 8.40 18.40
C VAL A 234 16.96 7.38 19.19
N LEU A 235 16.38 6.36 18.53
CA LEU A 235 15.59 5.32 19.21
C LEU A 235 16.41 4.38 20.08
N GLN A 236 17.72 4.28 19.85
CA GLN A 236 18.61 3.50 20.72
C GLN A 236 19.09 4.30 21.93
N ALA A 237 19.11 5.63 21.82
CA ALA A 237 19.59 6.52 22.86
C ALA A 237 18.52 6.88 23.90
N PHE A 238 17.25 6.82 23.53
CA PHE A 238 16.09 7.22 24.36
C PHE A 238 15.04 6.11 24.39
#